data_AF-A0A933L1W7-F1
#
_entry.id   AF-A0A933L1W7-F1
#
_cell.length_a   1.000
_cell.length_b   1.000
_cell.length_c   1.000
_cell.angle_alpha   90.00
_cell.angle_beta   90.00
_cell.angle_gamma   90.00
#
_symmetry.space_group_name_H-M   'P 1'
#
loop_
_entity.id
_entity.type
_entity.pdbx_description
1 polymer ?
#
loop_
_entity_poly.entity_id
_entity_poly.type
_entity_poly.pdbx_seq_one_letter_code
_entity_poly.pdbx_strand_id
1 'polypeptide(L)'
;MGEHDDQQQANGHSEEEWHHPSCLLPQSPAAALAHTPNDGRFRIEHPTGAVEVYLDVDKDGSVRGAGTVRTARKLMDGVVFPRSR
;
A
#
# COMPACT_ATOMS: atom_id res chain seq x y z
N MET A 1 25.29 1.23 35.35
CA MET A 1 25.17 2.66 35.02
C MET A 1 25.95 2.88 33.72
N GLY A 2 25.37 3.03 32.53
CA GLY A 2 23.97 3.08 32.14
C GLY A 2 23.76 2.18 30.92
N GLU A 3 22.56 1.60 30.87
CA GLU A 3 22.07 0.82 29.74
C GLU A 3 21.92 1.73 28.52
N HIS A 4 22.26 1.17 27.36
CA HIS A 4 22.13 1.82 26.06
C HIS A 4 20.65 2.12 25.79
N ASP A 5 20.32 3.42 25.84
CA ASP A 5 19.02 3.99 25.54
C ASP A 5 18.86 4.10 24.01
N ASP A 6 18.73 2.93 23.35
CA ASP A 6 18.66 2.79 21.88
C ASP A 6 17.23 2.46 21.40
N GLN A 7 16.20 2.83 22.16
CA GLN A 7 14.80 2.55 21.84
C GLN A 7 13.90 3.78 22.01
N GLN A 8 14.24 4.88 21.35
CA GLN A 8 13.37 6.05 21.27
C GLN A 8 13.54 6.83 19.96
N GLN A 9 13.44 6.11 18.84
CA GLN A 9 13.15 6.71 17.53
C GLN A 9 12.11 5.85 16.80
N ALA A 10 10.89 5.80 17.32
CA ALA A 10 9.76 5.27 16.59
C ALA A 10 8.54 6.16 16.83
N ASN A 11 8.04 6.73 15.74
CA ASN A 11 6.73 7.35 15.59
C ASN A 11 6.61 8.84 15.96
N GLY A 12 7.32 9.68 15.20
CA GLY A 12 7.00 11.10 15.03
C GLY A 12 6.22 11.37 13.74
N HIS A 13 5.24 10.53 13.40
CA HIS A 13 4.45 10.68 12.16
C HIS A 13 3.23 11.57 12.43
N SER A 14 3.14 12.72 11.76
CA SER A 14 1.92 13.53 11.72
C SER A 14 0.79 12.75 11.06
N GLU A 15 -0.46 12.92 11.49
CA GLU A 15 -1.62 12.17 10.97
C GLU A 15 -1.78 12.26 9.44
N GLU A 16 -1.28 13.34 8.81
CA GLU A 16 -1.24 13.53 7.36
C GLU A 16 -0.41 12.47 6.62
N GLU A 17 0.58 11.86 7.28
CA GLU A 17 1.54 10.95 6.64
C GLU A 17 0.92 9.60 6.22
N TRP A 18 -0.16 9.18 6.90
CA TRP A 18 -0.84 7.90 6.64
C TRP A 18 -1.63 7.86 5.33
N HIS A 19 -1.86 9.02 4.71
CA HIS A 19 -2.67 9.13 3.49
C HIS A 19 -1.83 9.02 2.21
N HIS A 20 -0.53 8.77 2.33
CA HIS A 20 0.37 8.60 1.19
C HIS A 20 0.73 7.13 0.99
N PRO A 21 0.68 6.61 -0.26
CA PRO A 21 1.25 5.32 -0.57
C PRO A 21 2.76 5.45 -0.41
N SER A 22 3.42 4.37 0.04
CA SER A 22 4.84 4.41 0.39
C SER A 22 5.71 4.97 -0.75
N CYS A 23 5.47 4.61 -2.01
CA CYS A 23 6.23 5.13 -3.15
C CYS A 23 6.12 6.64 -3.38
N LEU A 24 5.14 7.33 -2.79
CA LEU A 24 4.97 8.79 -2.84
C LEU A 24 5.31 9.47 -1.51
N LEU A 25 5.60 8.71 -0.46
CA LEU A 25 6.02 9.24 0.83
C LEU A 25 7.54 9.52 0.79
N PRO A 26 8.01 10.79 0.86
CA PRO A 26 9.40 11.14 0.56
C PRO A 26 10.46 10.44 1.42
N GLN A 27 10.12 10.09 2.67
CA GLN A 27 11.04 9.42 3.60
C GLN A 27 10.98 7.89 3.52
N SER A 28 10.14 7.34 2.65
CA SER A 28 10.02 5.90 2.54
C SER A 28 11.12 5.30 1.65
N PRO A 29 11.56 4.06 1.94
CA PRO A 29 12.46 3.34 1.05
C PRO A 29 11.90 3.13 -0.36
N ALA A 30 10.57 3.02 -0.50
CA ALA A 30 9.93 2.81 -1.79
C ALA A 30 10.03 4.06 -2.67
N ALA A 31 9.93 5.26 -2.09
CA ALA A 31 10.04 6.51 -2.85
C ALA A 31 11.43 6.68 -3.49
N ALA A 32 12.48 6.21 -2.82
CA ALA A 32 13.84 6.25 -3.35
C ALA A 32 14.05 5.35 -4.59
N LEU A 33 13.18 4.36 -4.79
CA LEU A 33 13.29 3.35 -5.86
C LEU A 33 12.19 3.47 -6.91
N ALA A 34 11.10 4.18 -6.61
CA ALA A 34 9.93 4.25 -7.47
C ALA A 34 10.15 5.19 -8.66
N HIS A 35 9.76 4.73 -9.84
CA HIS A 35 9.55 5.60 -11.00
C HIS A 35 8.10 6.06 -11.02
N THR A 36 7.85 7.29 -10.58
CA THR A 36 6.50 7.84 -10.46
C THR A 36 5.95 8.23 -11.84
N PRO A 37 4.81 7.65 -12.28
CA PRO A 37 4.18 7.96 -13.55
C PRO A 37 3.36 9.26 -13.48
N ASN A 38 3.19 9.93 -14.61
CA ASN A 38 2.44 11.20 -14.68
C ASN A 38 0.91 11.02 -14.74
N ASP A 39 0.42 9.80 -14.95
CA ASP A 39 -0.99 9.49 -15.17
C ASP A 39 -1.63 8.72 -14.01
N GLY A 40 -0.91 8.55 -12.90
CA GLY A 40 -1.38 7.84 -11.71
C GLY A 40 -1.44 6.31 -11.85
N ARG A 41 -0.97 5.72 -12.97
CA ARG A 41 -0.95 4.25 -13.17
C ARG A 41 0.39 3.65 -12.79
N PHE A 42 0.48 3.16 -11.57
CA PHE A 42 1.67 2.52 -11.03
C PHE A 42 1.71 1.05 -11.44
N ARG A 43 2.76 0.67 -12.16
CA ARG A 43 3.05 -0.73 -12.48
C ARG A 43 3.97 -1.31 -11.41
N ILE A 44 3.41 -2.16 -10.55
CA ILE A 44 4.14 -2.80 -9.46
C ILE A 44 4.58 -4.20 -9.90
N GLU A 45 5.89 -4.38 -10.04
CA GLU A 45 6.47 -5.69 -10.41
C GLU A 45 6.39 -6.68 -9.25
N HIS A 46 6.13 -7.94 -9.59
CA HIS A 46 6.02 -9.06 -8.67
C HIS A 46 6.70 -10.28 -9.33
N PRO A 47 7.20 -11.28 -8.57
CA PRO A 47 7.85 -12.45 -9.17
C PRO A 47 7.03 -13.18 -10.26
N THR A 48 5.71 -13.02 -10.25
CA THR A 48 4.79 -13.62 -11.21
C THR A 48 4.29 -12.66 -12.30
N GLY A 49 4.89 -11.47 -12.46
CA GLY A 49 4.51 -10.48 -13.45
C GLY A 49 4.43 -9.06 -12.89
N ALA A 50 3.32 -8.36 -13.16
CA ALA A 50 3.07 -7.03 -12.59
C ALA A 50 1.58 -6.81 -12.34
N VAL A 51 1.26 -5.97 -11.35
CA VAL A 51 -0.09 -5.48 -11.09
C VAL A 51 -0.12 -3.97 -11.34
N GLU A 52 -1.14 -3.52 -12.05
CA GLU A 52 -1.40 -2.09 -12.23
C GLU A 52 -2.30 -1.58 -11.09
N VAL A 53 -1.85 -0.50 -10.45
CA VAL A 53 -2.56 0.23 -9.41
C VAL A 53 -2.78 1.65 -9.91
N TYR A 54 -4.03 2.08 -9.96
CA TYR A 54 -4.39 3.46 -10.22
C TYR A 54 -4.49 4.22 -8.90
N LEU A 55 -3.83 5.38 -8.82
CA LEU A 55 -3.93 6.31 -7.71
C LEU A 55 -4.52 7.63 -8.20
N ASP A 56 -5.60 8.08 -7.56
CA ASP A 56 -6.12 9.44 -7.66
C ASP A 56 -5.51 10.26 -6.52
N VAL A 57 -4.60 11.16 -6.87
CA VAL A 57 -3.81 11.97 -5.94
C VAL A 57 -4.15 13.44 -6.14
N ASP A 58 -4.44 14.15 -5.06
CA ASP A 58 -4.68 15.59 -5.08
C ASP A 58 -3.36 16.38 -5.24
N LYS A 59 -3.46 17.69 -5.51
CA LYS A 59 -2.32 18.59 -5.70
C LYS A 59 -1.44 18.72 -4.46
N ASP A 60 -1.99 18.49 -3.28
CA ASP A 60 -1.27 18.47 -2.00
C ASP A 60 -0.56 17.12 -1.73
N GLY A 61 -0.72 16.14 -2.63
CA GLY A 61 -0.13 14.81 -2.52
C GLY A 61 -1.01 13.79 -1.80
N SER A 62 -2.16 14.18 -1.25
CA SER A 62 -3.08 13.27 -0.56
C SER A 62 -3.76 12.30 -1.54
N VAL A 63 -3.97 11.05 -1.11
CA VAL A 63 -4.71 10.06 -1.91
C VAL A 63 -6.20 10.23 -1.71
N ARG A 64 -6.91 10.51 -2.80
CA ARG A 64 -8.39 10.48 -2.84
C ARG A 64 -8.94 9.08 -3.07
N GLY A 65 -8.20 8.26 -3.82
CA GLY A 65 -8.62 6.90 -4.12
C GLY A 65 -7.50 6.04 -4.69
N ALA A 66 -7.65 4.72 -4.53
CA ALA A 66 -6.79 3.72 -5.12
C ALA A 66 -7.64 2.58 -5.71
N GLY A 67 -7.23 2.08 -6.87
CA GLY A 67 -7.98 1.04 -7.57
C GLY A 67 -7.06 0.07 -8.33
N THR A 68 -7.55 -1.13 -8.57
CA THR A 68 -6.88 -2.12 -9.43
C THR A 68 -7.94 -2.90 -10.21
N VAL A 69 -7.60 -3.32 -11.42
CA VAL A 69 -8.47 -4.19 -12.22
C VAL A 69 -8.24 -5.63 -11.78
N ARG A 70 -9.30 -6.27 -11.30
CA ARG A 70 -9.30 -7.70 -10.95
C ARG A 70 -10.36 -8.44 -11.75
N THR A 71 -10.18 -9.75 -11.84
CA THR A 71 -11.20 -10.65 -12.38
C THR A 71 -11.84 -11.43 -11.23
N ALA A 72 -13.07 -11.86 -11.44
CA ALA A 72 -13.80 -12.71 -10.49
C ALA A 72 -14.45 -13.88 -11.23
N ARG A 73 -14.54 -15.03 -10.55
CA ARG A 73 -15.22 -16.22 -11.05
C ARG A 73 -15.97 -16.90 -9.91
N LYS A 74 -17.25 -17.22 -10.14
CA LYS A 74 -18.05 -18.00 -9.20
C LYS A 74 -17.51 -19.44 -9.14
N LEU A 75 -17.11 -19.88 -7.95
CA LEU A 75 -16.56 -21.22 -7.73
C LEU A 75 -17.62 -22.21 -7.21
N MET A 76 -18.52 -21.74 -6.34
CA MET A 76 -19.59 -22.55 -5.76
C MET A 76 -20.80 -21.67 -5.44
N ASP A 77 -21.99 -22.24 -5.51
CA ASP A 77 -23.22 -21.72 -4.91
C ASP A 77 -23.88 -22.85 -4.13
N GLY A 78 -24.20 -22.61 -2.86
CA GLY A 78 -24.77 -23.64 -1.99
C GLY A 78 -24.47 -23.38 -0.51
N VAL A 79 -24.64 -24.43 0.30
CA VAL A 79 -24.49 -24.36 1.76
C VAL A 79 -23.32 -25.23 2.18
N VAL A 80 -22.47 -24.70 3.07
CA VAL A 80 -21.37 -25.47 3.71
C VAL A 80 -21.87 -26.06 5.03
N PHE A 81 -21.54 -27.32 5.30
CA PHE A 81 -21.90 -28.03 6.53
C PHE A 81 -20.66 -28.30 7.39
N PRO A 82 -20.44 -27.58 8.52
CA PRO A 82 -19.33 -27.84 9.43
C PRO A 82 -19.60 -29.10 10.28
N ARG A 83 -18.54 -29.68 10.87
CA ARG A 83 -18.70 -30.81 11.82
C ARG A 83 -19.29 -30.33 13.15
N SER A 84 -20.08 -31.19 13.80
CA SER A 84 -20.51 -31.00 15.18
C SER A 84 -19.30 -30.99 16.12
N ARG A 85 -19.36 -30.11 17.12
CA ARG A 85 -18.30 -29.93 18.13
C ARG A 85 -18.28 -31.06 19.15
#